data_AF-A0A414BMB2-F1
#
_entry.id   AF-A0A414BMB2-F1
#
_cell.length_a   1.000
_cell.length_b   1.000
_cell.length_c   1.000
_cell.angle_alpha   90.00
_cell.angle_beta   90.00
_cell.angle_gamma   90.00
#
_symmetry.space_group_name_H-M   'P 1'
#
loop_
_entity.id
_entity.type
_entity.pdbx_description
1 polymer ?
#
loop_
_entity_poly.entity_id
_entity_poly.type
_entity_poly.pdbx_seq_one_letter_code
_entity_poly.pdbx_strand_id
1 'polypeptide(L)'
;MKKEKYYVVWAGVSPGIYTSWTDCQLQTKGYEGAKYKSFESREEAEKAFASSPYAYIKRSAPSPAKTIPGADAPLPTAVAENSLAVDAACSGNPGAMEYRGVHVASRQEIFHFGPMYGTNNIGEFLAIVHGLALLKQKGFDMPIYSDSVNAINWIKQKKCKTKLPRDAKTEELFRLIERAEKWLRENTYTTRILKWETKQWGEIPADFGRK
;
A
#
# COMPACT_ATOMS: atom_id res chain seq x y z
N MET A 1 -17.94 -22.78 21.39
CA MET A 1 -16.52 -22.77 20.94
C MET A 1 -16.49 -22.29 19.49
N LYS A 2 -15.64 -21.32 19.13
CA LYS A 2 -15.53 -20.85 17.73
C LYS A 2 -14.90 -21.97 16.90
N LYS A 3 -15.59 -22.45 15.87
CA LYS A 3 -15.02 -23.40 14.91
C LYS A 3 -13.86 -22.72 14.17
N GLU A 4 -12.67 -23.31 14.25
CA GLU A 4 -11.52 -22.89 13.44
C GLU A 4 -11.79 -23.17 11.96
N LYS A 5 -11.34 -22.28 11.08
CA LYS A 5 -11.49 -22.42 9.63
C LYS A 5 -10.12 -22.49 8.98
N TYR A 6 -10.02 -23.33 7.95
CA TYR A 6 -8.81 -23.50 7.16
C TYR A 6 -9.05 -22.94 5.77
N TYR A 7 -8.13 -22.14 5.26
CA TYR A 7 -8.26 -21.44 4.00
C TYR A 7 -7.21 -21.94 3.02
N VAL A 8 -7.65 -22.62 1.97
CA VAL A 8 -6.78 -23.11 0.92
C VAL A 8 -6.69 -22.05 -0.16
N VAL A 9 -5.47 -21.71 -0.56
CA VAL A 9 -5.17 -20.85 -1.70
C VAL A 9 -4.45 -21.70 -2.74
N TRP A 10 -5.10 -21.95 -3.87
CA TRP A 10 -4.49 -22.67 -5.01
C TRP A 10 -3.86 -21.72 -6.02
N ALA A 11 -4.40 -20.51 -6.15
CA ALA A 11 -3.85 -19.45 -6.98
C ALA A 11 -3.96 -18.15 -6.19
N GLY A 12 -2.83 -17.49 -6.00
CA GLY A 12 -2.65 -16.34 -5.13
C GLY A 12 -1.17 -15.97 -5.06
N VAL A 13 -0.84 -14.93 -4.30
CA VAL A 13 0.53 -14.44 -4.10
C VAL A 13 1.43 -15.55 -3.56
N SER A 14 0.96 -16.32 -2.58
CA SER A 14 1.59 -17.55 -2.10
C SER A 14 0.55 -18.66 -1.90
N PRO A 15 0.47 -19.67 -2.79
CA PRO A 15 -0.41 -20.81 -2.60
C PRO A 15 -0.07 -21.59 -1.32
N GLY A 16 -1.09 -22.06 -0.60
CA GLY A 16 -0.91 -22.75 0.68
C GLY A 16 -2.18 -22.84 1.50
N ILE A 17 -2.06 -23.39 2.71
CA ILE A 17 -3.17 -23.52 3.67
C ILE A 17 -2.93 -22.57 4.84
N TYR A 18 -3.89 -21.71 5.09
CA TYR A 18 -3.84 -20.69 6.14
C TYR A 18 -4.92 -20.96 7.19
N THR A 19 -4.63 -20.73 8.46
CA THR A 19 -5.61 -20.86 9.56
C THR A 19 -6.29 -19.53 9.90
N SER A 20 -5.83 -18.44 9.28
CA SER A 20 -6.33 -17.08 9.46
C SER A 20 -6.93 -16.55 8.15
N TRP A 21 -8.13 -15.97 8.26
CA TRP A 21 -8.75 -15.27 7.14
C TRP A 21 -7.87 -14.12 6.65
N THR A 22 -7.22 -13.39 7.56
CA THR A 22 -6.37 -12.26 7.22
C THR A 22 -5.18 -12.69 6.36
N ASP A 23 -4.54 -13.82 6.70
CA ASP A 23 -3.39 -14.32 5.92
C ASP A 23 -3.82 -14.84 4.55
N CYS A 24 -4.94 -15.58 4.48
CA CYS A 24 -5.54 -15.98 3.21
C CYS A 24 -5.91 -14.77 2.34
N GLN A 25 -6.49 -13.75 2.94
CA GLN A 25 -6.88 -12.53 2.24
C GLN A 25 -5.65 -11.78 1.72
N LEU A 26 -4.55 -11.74 2.47
CA LEU A 26 -3.28 -11.19 1.99
C LEU A 26 -2.74 -11.95 0.77
N GLN A 27 -3.04 -13.24 0.64
CA GLN A 27 -2.60 -14.05 -0.50
C GLN A 27 -3.52 -13.99 -1.71
N THR A 28 -4.76 -13.54 -1.56
CA THR A 28 -5.81 -13.68 -2.59
C THR A 28 -6.39 -12.35 -3.04
N LYS A 29 -6.42 -11.36 -2.14
CA LYS A 29 -6.93 -10.02 -2.42
C LYS A 29 -6.00 -9.31 -3.41
N GLY A 30 -6.54 -8.96 -4.56
CA GLY A 30 -5.80 -8.26 -5.63
C GLY A 30 -4.97 -9.18 -6.54
N TYR A 31 -5.02 -10.50 -6.37
CA TYR A 31 -4.43 -11.45 -7.32
C TYR A 31 -5.48 -11.82 -8.39
N GLU A 32 -5.23 -11.48 -9.65
CA GLU A 32 -6.16 -11.75 -10.74
C GLU A 32 -6.31 -13.27 -10.96
N GLY A 33 -7.56 -13.76 -10.92
CA GLY A 33 -7.83 -15.19 -10.97
C GLY A 33 -7.48 -15.95 -9.69
N ALA A 34 -7.42 -15.27 -8.53
CA ALA A 34 -7.21 -15.93 -7.25
C ALA A 34 -8.23 -17.05 -7.02
N LYS A 35 -7.73 -18.21 -6.63
CA LYS A 35 -8.54 -19.40 -6.34
C LYS A 35 -8.29 -19.77 -4.90
N TYR A 36 -9.30 -19.56 -4.07
CA TYR A 36 -9.24 -19.93 -2.65
C TYR A 36 -10.61 -20.38 -2.14
N LYS A 37 -10.60 -21.15 -1.05
CA LYS A 37 -11.83 -21.63 -0.38
C LYS A 37 -11.54 -21.94 1.09
N SER A 38 -12.55 -21.75 1.94
CA SER A 38 -12.49 -22.15 3.35
C SER A 38 -13.09 -23.53 3.61
N PHE A 39 -12.51 -24.28 4.54
CA PHE A 39 -12.92 -25.61 4.99
C PHE A 39 -13.03 -25.66 6.52
N GLU A 40 -13.82 -26.61 7.04
CA GLU A 40 -14.05 -26.75 8.49
C GLU A 40 -13.03 -27.68 9.18
N SER A 41 -12.24 -28.45 8.42
CA SER A 41 -11.21 -29.34 8.96
C SER A 41 -9.88 -29.18 8.22
N ARG A 42 -8.78 -29.47 8.93
CA ARG A 42 -7.44 -29.42 8.38
C ARG A 42 -7.24 -30.50 7.33
N GLU A 43 -7.72 -31.71 7.60
CA GLU A 43 -7.61 -32.87 6.71
C GLU A 43 -8.31 -32.61 5.36
N GLU A 44 -9.48 -31.96 5.40
CA GLU A 44 -10.20 -31.58 4.17
C GLU A 44 -9.46 -30.48 3.40
N ALA A 45 -8.88 -29.50 4.09
CA ALA A 45 -8.06 -28.46 3.47
C ALA A 45 -6.80 -29.03 2.79
N GLU A 46 -6.12 -29.98 3.43
CA GLU A 46 -4.94 -30.67 2.89
C GLU A 46 -5.31 -31.50 1.65
N LYS A 47 -6.40 -32.25 1.71
CA LYS A 47 -6.92 -33.01 0.56
C LYS A 47 -7.32 -32.10 -0.59
N ALA A 48 -7.95 -30.96 -0.28
CA ALA A 48 -8.37 -30.00 -1.28
C ALA A 48 -7.17 -29.29 -1.92
N PHE A 49 -6.13 -28.94 -1.15
CA PHE A 49 -4.89 -28.36 -1.68
C PHE A 49 -4.13 -29.31 -2.62
N ALA A 50 -4.11 -30.62 -2.31
CA ALA A 50 -3.54 -31.65 -3.17
C ALA A 50 -4.39 -31.94 -4.43
N SER A 51 -5.58 -31.37 -4.53
CA SER A 51 -6.54 -31.58 -5.62
C SER A 51 -6.71 -30.31 -6.47
N SER A 52 -7.26 -30.47 -7.68
CA SER A 52 -7.50 -29.34 -8.58
C SER A 52 -8.57 -28.37 -8.04
N PRO A 53 -8.35 -27.03 -8.04
CA PRO A 53 -9.32 -26.06 -7.55
C PRO A 53 -10.68 -26.08 -8.28
N TYR A 54 -10.71 -26.58 -9.52
CA TYR A 54 -11.93 -26.70 -10.31
C TYR A 54 -12.94 -27.71 -9.74
N ALA A 55 -12.50 -28.67 -8.90
CA ALA A 55 -13.40 -29.56 -8.19
C ALA A 55 -14.16 -28.87 -7.05
N TYR A 56 -13.68 -27.70 -6.59
CA TYR A 56 -14.17 -27.04 -5.37
C TYR A 56 -14.76 -25.64 -5.61
N ILE A 57 -14.37 -24.95 -6.70
CA ILE A 57 -14.82 -23.59 -7.04
C ILE A 57 -15.67 -23.65 -8.32
N LYS A 58 -17.00 -23.54 -8.17
CA LYS A 58 -17.93 -23.38 -9.31
C LYS A 58 -17.79 -21.96 -9.89
N ARG A 59 -17.67 -21.82 -11.21
CA ARG A 59 -17.53 -20.51 -11.90
C ARG A 59 -18.77 -19.63 -11.66
N SER A 60 -18.56 -18.41 -11.15
CA SER A 60 -19.55 -17.33 -11.17
C SER A 60 -19.12 -16.28 -12.21
N ALA A 61 -20.08 -15.77 -12.99
CA ALA A 61 -19.86 -14.76 -14.04
C ALA A 61 -19.37 -13.41 -13.47
N PRO A 62 -18.59 -12.62 -14.23
CA PRO A 62 -18.07 -11.33 -13.77
C PRO A 62 -19.19 -10.30 -13.59
N SER A 63 -19.10 -9.52 -12.51
CA SER A 63 -20.00 -8.38 -12.21
C SER A 63 -19.41 -7.07 -12.79
N PRO A 64 -20.23 -6.09 -13.20
CA PRO A 64 -19.76 -4.91 -13.93
C PRO A 64 -19.04 -3.92 -12.99
N ALA A 65 -17.80 -3.55 -13.35
CA ALA A 65 -17.01 -2.55 -12.65
C ALA A 65 -17.47 -1.13 -12.98
N LYS A 66 -17.50 -0.24 -11.98
CA LYS A 66 -17.62 1.21 -12.18
C LYS A 66 -16.30 1.73 -12.76
N THR A 67 -16.36 2.19 -14.01
CA THR A 67 -15.24 2.78 -14.75
C THR A 67 -14.80 4.11 -14.15
N ILE A 68 -13.56 4.15 -13.64
CA ILE A 68 -12.78 5.37 -13.48
C ILE A 68 -11.95 5.51 -14.76
N PRO A 69 -12.03 6.62 -15.51
CA PRO A 69 -11.23 6.81 -16.72
C PRO A 69 -9.73 6.80 -16.35
N GLY A 70 -8.95 5.86 -16.92
CA GLY A 70 -7.49 5.80 -16.78
C GLY A 70 -6.93 4.65 -15.92
N ALA A 71 -7.79 3.84 -15.29
CA ALA A 71 -7.33 2.70 -14.47
C ALA A 71 -6.79 1.51 -15.30
N ASP A 72 -7.19 1.39 -16.56
CA ASP A 72 -6.89 0.25 -17.45
C ASP A 72 -5.77 0.52 -18.47
N ALA A 73 -5.05 1.65 -18.36
CA ALA A 73 -3.88 1.87 -19.21
C ALA A 73 -2.74 0.95 -18.73
N PRO A 74 -2.13 0.14 -19.62
CA PRO A 74 -0.97 -0.67 -19.26
C PRO A 74 0.11 0.20 -18.63
N LEU A 75 0.64 -0.22 -17.48
CA LEU A 75 1.78 0.48 -16.88
C LEU A 75 2.95 0.45 -17.87
N PRO A 76 3.68 1.56 -18.02
CA PRO A 76 4.88 1.59 -18.86
C PRO A 76 5.87 0.52 -18.38
N THR A 77 6.54 -0.18 -19.30
CA THR A 77 7.49 -1.27 -18.99
C THR A 77 8.61 -0.86 -18.03
N ALA A 78 8.88 0.45 -17.91
CA ALA A 78 9.87 1.01 -16.99
C ALA A 78 9.41 1.07 -15.51
N VAL A 79 8.11 0.91 -15.24
CA VAL A 79 7.55 0.94 -13.89
C VAL A 79 7.64 -0.45 -13.26
N ALA A 80 8.25 -0.54 -12.08
CA ALA A 80 8.24 -1.78 -11.33
C ALA A 80 6.81 -2.08 -10.83
N GLU A 81 6.18 -3.13 -11.34
CA GLU A 81 4.81 -3.51 -10.98
C GLU A 81 4.65 -3.84 -9.49
N ASN A 82 5.56 -4.65 -8.95
CA ASN A 82 5.64 -4.92 -7.51
C ASN A 82 6.34 -3.76 -6.81
N SER A 83 5.59 -2.68 -6.59
CA SER A 83 6.06 -1.48 -5.93
C SER A 83 4.92 -0.79 -5.18
N LEU A 84 5.30 0.08 -4.24
CA LEU A 84 4.36 0.90 -3.49
C LEU A 84 4.41 2.33 -4.02
N ALA A 85 3.30 2.86 -4.51
CA ALA A 85 3.13 4.27 -4.75
C ALA A 85 2.63 4.96 -3.48
N VAL A 86 3.15 6.14 -3.16
CA VAL A 86 2.66 6.97 -2.05
C VAL A 86 2.37 8.38 -2.54
N ASP A 87 1.33 8.99 -1.98
CA ASP A 87 0.89 10.34 -2.31
C ASP A 87 0.21 10.99 -1.10
N ALA A 88 0.15 12.32 -1.09
CA ALA A 88 -0.58 13.10 -0.11
C ALA A 88 -1.48 14.14 -0.75
N ALA A 89 -2.60 14.39 -0.08
CA ALA A 89 -3.52 15.47 -0.42
C ALA A 89 -3.71 16.40 0.77
N CYS A 90 -3.99 17.67 0.50
CA CYS A 90 -4.22 18.67 1.54
C CYS A 90 -5.32 19.65 1.13
N SER A 91 -6.48 19.56 1.78
CA SER A 91 -7.60 20.49 1.54
C SER A 91 -7.33 21.84 2.23
N GLY A 92 -6.90 22.82 1.43
CA GLY A 92 -6.25 24.04 1.91
C GLY A 92 -4.80 23.73 2.34
N ASN A 93 -3.81 24.49 1.91
CA ASN A 93 -2.40 24.17 2.18
C ASN A 93 -1.69 25.39 2.81
N PRO A 94 -1.58 25.47 4.16
CA PRO A 94 -1.88 24.43 5.15
C PRO A 94 -3.37 24.18 5.41
N GLY A 95 -3.74 22.95 5.79
CA GLY A 95 -5.14 22.54 5.99
C GLY A 95 -5.28 21.06 6.27
N ALA A 96 -6.39 20.44 5.88
CA ALA A 96 -6.67 19.04 6.17
C ALA A 96 -5.82 18.12 5.27
N MET A 97 -4.66 17.70 5.80
CA MET A 97 -3.67 16.86 5.14
C MET A 97 -3.93 15.38 5.43
N GLU A 98 -3.94 14.58 4.38
CA GLU A 98 -4.03 13.12 4.41
C GLU A 98 -2.99 12.52 3.45
N TYR A 99 -2.62 11.27 3.67
CA TYR A 99 -1.71 10.56 2.77
C TYR A 99 -2.02 9.07 2.73
N ARG A 100 -1.59 8.40 1.67
CA ARG A 100 -1.80 6.96 1.50
C ARG A 100 -0.68 6.27 0.74
N GLY A 101 -0.67 4.94 0.85
CA GLY A 101 0.17 4.06 0.05
C GLY A 101 -0.69 3.07 -0.72
N VAL A 102 -0.43 2.92 -2.02
CA VAL A 102 -1.17 2.06 -2.94
C VAL A 102 -0.18 1.13 -3.65
N HIS A 103 -0.47 -0.17 -3.69
CA HIS A 103 0.33 -1.09 -4.49
C HIS A 103 0.09 -0.84 -5.97
N VAL A 104 1.17 -0.64 -6.74
CA VAL A 104 1.10 -0.09 -8.11
C VAL A 104 0.33 -1.00 -9.06
N ALA A 105 0.65 -2.29 -9.10
CA ALA A 105 -0.02 -3.22 -10.01
C ALA A 105 -1.49 -3.48 -9.64
N SER A 106 -1.77 -3.74 -8.35
CA SER A 106 -3.13 -4.13 -7.93
C SER A 106 -4.06 -2.95 -7.62
N ARG A 107 -3.52 -1.72 -7.60
CA ARG A 107 -4.23 -0.49 -7.21
C ARG A 107 -4.85 -0.54 -5.80
N GLN A 108 -4.42 -1.48 -4.96
CA GLN A 108 -4.95 -1.63 -3.62
C GLN A 108 -4.30 -0.62 -2.67
N GLU A 109 -5.12 0.11 -1.92
CA GLU A 109 -4.67 0.91 -0.79
C GLU A 109 -4.16 -0.01 0.34
N ILE A 110 -2.89 0.18 0.69
CA ILE A 110 -2.15 -0.57 1.71
C ILE A 110 -2.26 0.12 3.07
N PHE A 111 -2.21 1.46 3.06
CA PHE A 111 -2.46 2.28 4.24
C PHE A 111 -3.01 3.64 3.84
N HIS A 112 -3.73 4.25 4.77
CA HIS A 112 -4.21 5.63 4.71
C HIS A 112 -4.03 6.27 6.09
N PHE A 113 -3.74 7.57 6.09
CA PHE A 113 -3.61 8.36 7.30
C PHE A 113 -4.22 9.74 7.09
N GLY A 114 -4.92 10.24 8.11
CA GLY A 114 -5.51 11.58 8.14
C GLY A 114 -7.03 11.57 8.06
N PRO A 115 -7.66 12.74 7.90
CA PRO A 115 -7.00 14.04 7.78
C PRO A 115 -6.42 14.55 9.12
N MET A 116 -5.35 15.34 9.07
CA MET A 116 -4.83 16.15 10.18
C MET A 116 -4.37 17.52 9.68
N TYR A 117 -4.31 18.53 10.54
CA TYR A 117 -3.85 19.86 10.10
C TYR A 117 -2.36 19.84 9.74
N GLY A 118 -2.00 20.12 8.48
CA GLY A 118 -0.64 20.05 7.97
C GLY A 118 -0.48 20.68 6.59
N THR A 119 0.57 20.31 5.86
CA THR A 119 0.82 20.76 4.48
C THR A 119 1.05 19.57 3.56
N ASN A 120 0.83 19.74 2.26
CA ASN A 120 1.02 18.66 1.29
C ASN A 120 2.42 18.03 1.38
N ASN A 121 3.47 18.85 1.40
CA ASN A 121 4.86 18.37 1.48
C ASN A 121 5.16 17.57 2.76
N ILE A 122 4.50 17.89 3.88
CA ILE A 122 4.64 17.10 5.10
C ILE A 122 3.96 15.73 4.93
N GLY A 123 2.76 15.71 4.34
CA GLY A 123 2.06 14.47 4.02
C GLY A 123 2.91 13.55 3.13
N GLU A 124 3.46 14.09 2.04
CA GLU A 124 4.36 13.36 1.13
C GLU A 124 5.54 12.73 1.85
N PHE A 125 6.20 13.51 2.71
CA PHE A 125 7.32 13.02 3.51
C PHE A 125 6.91 11.90 4.46
N LEU A 126 5.82 12.09 5.20
CA LEU A 126 5.32 11.09 6.14
C LEU A 126 4.87 9.82 5.42
N ALA A 127 4.28 9.93 4.22
CA ALA A 127 3.86 8.79 3.41
C ALA A 127 5.04 7.90 3.02
N ILE A 128 6.16 8.49 2.58
CA ILE A 128 7.37 7.73 2.26
C ILE A 128 7.94 7.06 3.51
N VAL A 129 8.03 7.77 4.65
CA VAL A 129 8.55 7.16 5.90
C VAL A 129 7.65 6.03 6.38
N HIS A 130 6.33 6.18 6.30
CA HIS A 130 5.38 5.13 6.64
C HIS A 130 5.59 3.90 5.74
N GLY A 131 5.70 4.10 4.42
CA GLY A 131 6.02 3.04 3.48
C GLY A 131 7.31 2.31 3.83
N LEU A 132 8.40 3.04 4.09
CA LEU A 132 9.69 2.44 4.48
C LEU A 132 9.58 1.61 5.76
N ALA A 133 8.91 2.15 6.78
CA ALA A 133 8.72 1.47 8.05
C ALA A 133 7.89 0.19 7.91
N LEU A 134 6.81 0.26 7.13
CA LEU A 134 5.93 -0.88 6.87
C LEU A 134 6.66 -1.99 6.08
N LEU A 135 7.35 -1.63 5.00
CA LEU A 135 8.08 -2.60 4.18
C LEU A 135 9.18 -3.29 5.00
N LYS A 136 9.93 -2.53 5.81
CA LYS A 136 10.91 -3.10 6.75
C LYS A 136 10.26 -4.04 7.76
N GLN A 137 9.15 -3.63 8.39
CA GLN A 137 8.44 -4.43 9.39
C GLN A 137 7.93 -5.76 8.81
N LYS A 138 7.50 -5.75 7.54
CA LYS A 138 6.99 -6.93 6.84
C LYS A 138 8.06 -7.76 6.13
N GLY A 139 9.29 -7.26 6.05
CA GLY A 139 10.38 -7.92 5.32
C GLY A 139 10.20 -7.89 3.80
N PHE A 140 9.46 -6.92 3.26
CA PHE A 140 9.25 -6.79 1.82
C PHE A 140 10.36 -5.96 1.16
N ASP A 141 10.88 -6.47 0.04
CA ASP A 141 11.86 -5.79 -0.80
C ASP A 141 11.20 -5.31 -2.10
N MET A 142 10.47 -4.20 -2.00
CA MET A 142 9.85 -3.53 -3.16
C MET A 142 10.17 -2.03 -3.12
N PRO A 143 10.34 -1.36 -4.27
CA PRO A 143 10.60 0.08 -4.29
C PRO A 143 9.36 0.88 -3.90
N ILE A 144 9.59 2.12 -3.46
CA ILE A 144 8.55 3.12 -3.21
C ILE A 144 8.63 4.19 -4.29
N TYR A 145 7.52 4.45 -4.98
CA TYR A 145 7.34 5.59 -5.85
C TYR A 145 6.69 6.75 -5.11
N SER A 146 7.20 7.97 -5.32
CA SER A 146 6.54 9.23 -4.99
C SER A 146 6.79 10.20 -6.14
N ASP A 147 5.83 11.05 -6.45
CA ASP A 147 6.04 12.12 -7.42
C ASP A 147 6.61 13.41 -6.79
N SER A 148 6.74 13.46 -5.46
CA SER A 148 7.21 14.62 -4.70
C SER A 148 8.73 14.68 -4.61
N VAL A 149 9.34 15.55 -5.42
CA VAL A 149 10.79 15.83 -5.37
C VAL A 149 11.21 16.36 -3.99
N ASN A 150 10.36 17.19 -3.36
CA ASN A 150 10.63 17.76 -2.04
C ASN A 150 10.74 16.65 -0.98
N ALA A 151 9.77 15.75 -0.93
CA ALA A 151 9.76 14.66 0.04
C ALA A 151 10.92 13.69 -0.17
N ILE A 152 11.19 13.28 -1.41
CA ILE A 152 12.35 12.43 -1.74
C ILE A 152 13.66 13.09 -1.25
N ASN A 153 13.83 14.40 -1.44
CA ASN A 153 14.99 15.13 -0.95
C ASN A 153 15.06 15.20 0.58
N TRP A 154 13.93 15.31 1.27
CA TRP A 154 13.85 15.31 2.74
C TRP A 154 14.17 13.92 3.33
N ILE A 155 13.79 12.84 2.66
CA ILE A 155 14.17 11.48 3.06
C ILE A 155 15.68 11.28 2.95
N LYS A 156 16.30 11.71 1.84
CA LYS A 156 17.76 11.68 1.67
C LYS A 156 18.50 12.45 2.77
N GLN A 157 17.94 13.59 3.19
CA GLN A 157 18.47 14.41 4.27
C GLN A 157 18.06 13.92 5.68
N LYS A 158 17.19 12.90 5.78
CA LYS A 158 16.58 12.41 7.02
C LYS A 158 15.95 13.53 7.88
N LYS A 159 15.42 14.57 7.21
CA LYS A 159 14.94 15.79 7.85
C LYS A 159 13.76 16.39 7.09
N CYS A 160 12.65 16.61 7.78
CA CYS A 160 11.51 17.36 7.27
C CYS A 160 11.80 18.86 7.36
N LYS A 161 12.03 19.53 6.23
CA LYS A 161 12.37 20.96 6.17
C LYS A 161 11.14 21.84 5.96
N THR A 162 10.10 21.55 6.73
CA THR A 162 8.86 22.34 6.69
C THR A 162 9.06 23.77 7.18
N LYS A 163 8.27 24.70 6.63
CA LYS A 163 8.16 26.09 7.11
C LYS A 163 6.91 26.33 7.96
N LEU A 164 6.07 25.30 8.15
CA LEU A 164 4.89 25.39 9.00
C LEU A 164 5.33 25.72 10.44
N PRO A 165 4.80 26.78 11.08
CA PRO A 165 5.15 27.09 12.46
C PRO A 165 4.75 25.97 13.41
N ARG A 166 5.51 25.77 14.49
CA ARG A 166 5.13 24.89 15.59
C ARG A 166 4.39 25.69 16.65
N ASP A 167 3.15 25.30 16.89
CA ASP A 167 2.23 25.89 17.85
C ASP A 167 1.31 24.80 18.43
N ALA A 168 0.37 25.18 19.29
CA ALA A 168 -0.57 24.24 19.90
C ALA A 168 -1.40 23.44 18.87
N LYS A 169 -1.66 23.99 17.69
CA LYS A 169 -2.45 23.35 16.63
C LYS A 169 -1.66 22.30 15.86
N THR A 170 -0.35 22.52 15.73
CA THR A 170 0.55 21.68 14.93
C THR A 170 1.44 20.75 15.77
N GLU A 171 1.38 20.85 17.09
CA GLU A 171 2.21 20.07 18.02
C GLU A 171 2.16 18.56 17.75
N GLU A 172 0.97 17.99 17.53
CA GLU A 172 0.83 16.57 17.22
C GLU A 172 1.48 16.19 15.87
N LEU A 173 1.38 17.07 14.87
CA LEU A 173 2.06 16.87 13.58
C LEU A 173 3.58 16.88 13.77
N PHE A 174 4.09 17.80 14.59
CA PHE A 174 5.54 17.88 14.88
C PHE A 174 6.05 16.64 15.61
N ARG A 175 5.26 16.07 16.54
CA ARG A 175 5.60 14.78 17.17
C ARG A 175 5.66 13.63 16.15
N LEU A 176 4.76 13.62 15.16
CA LEU A 176 4.82 12.64 14.07
C LEU A 176 6.05 12.83 13.18
N ILE A 177 6.39 14.07 12.85
CA ILE A 177 7.61 14.42 12.12
C ILE A 177 8.85 13.95 12.89
N GLU A 178 8.95 14.25 14.18
CA GLU A 178 10.08 13.84 15.02
C GLU A 178 10.22 12.32 15.08
N ARG A 179 9.11 11.59 15.21
CA ARG A 179 9.09 10.13 15.18
C ARG A 179 9.58 9.59 13.82
N ALA A 180 9.14 10.20 12.72
CA ALA A 180 9.55 9.83 11.37
C ALA A 180 11.05 10.08 11.15
N GLU A 181 11.55 11.26 11.55
CA GLU A 181 12.98 11.59 11.48
C GLU A 181 13.83 10.67 12.37
N LYS A 182 13.37 10.37 13.59
CA LYS A 182 14.04 9.42 14.48
C LYS A 182 14.12 8.04 13.84
N TRP A 183 13.03 7.55 13.25
CA TRP A 183 13.01 6.27 12.56
C TRP A 183 14.05 6.22 11.43
N LEU A 184 14.11 7.27 10.58
CA LEU A 184 15.10 7.36 9.50
C LEU A 184 16.56 7.36 10.00
N ARG A 185 16.83 7.96 11.16
CA ARG A 185 18.17 7.99 11.75
C ARG A 185 18.58 6.64 12.34
N GLU A 186 17.65 5.97 13.04
CA GLU A 186 17.92 4.76 13.81
C GLU A 186 17.74 3.46 13.00
N ASN A 187 17.18 3.54 11.79
CA ASN A 187 16.96 2.38 10.93
C ASN A 187 17.75 2.47 9.63
N THR A 188 18.17 1.31 9.15
CA THR A 188 18.67 1.10 7.79
C THR A 188 17.60 0.46 6.92
N TYR A 189 17.63 0.76 5.63
CA TYR A 189 16.74 0.17 4.62
C TYR A 189 17.48 0.06 3.29
N THR A 190 17.17 -0.98 2.52
CA THR A 190 17.62 -1.18 1.13
C THR A 190 16.57 -0.72 0.12
N THR A 191 15.35 -0.44 0.59
CA THR A 191 14.22 0.02 -0.20
C THR A 191 14.61 1.22 -1.06
N ARG A 192 14.49 1.05 -2.38
CA ARG A 192 14.73 2.11 -3.35
C ARG A 192 13.55 3.08 -3.35
N ILE A 193 13.85 4.37 -3.32
CA ILE A 193 12.85 5.43 -3.44
C ILE A 193 13.01 6.05 -4.83
N LEU A 194 11.98 5.90 -5.65
CA LEU A 194 11.99 6.25 -7.06
C LEU A 194 11.04 7.43 -7.32
N LYS A 195 11.44 8.32 -8.23
CA LYS A 195 10.56 9.38 -8.71
C LYS A 195 9.51 8.78 -9.65
N TRP A 196 8.24 9.05 -9.40
CA TRP A 196 7.18 8.80 -10.37
C TRP A 196 7.19 9.89 -11.44
N GLU A 197 7.35 9.54 -12.71
CA GLU A 197 7.42 10.50 -13.81
C GLU A 197 6.01 10.86 -14.30
N THR A 198 5.29 11.71 -13.55
CA THR A 198 3.87 12.06 -13.81
C THR A 198 3.60 12.50 -15.25
N LYS A 199 4.54 13.23 -15.87
CA LYS A 199 4.43 13.66 -17.29
C LYS A 199 4.43 12.51 -18.28
N GLN A 200 5.09 11.40 -17.95
CA GLN A 200 5.28 10.25 -18.84
C GLN A 200 4.25 9.15 -18.54
N TRP A 201 3.91 8.96 -17.27
CA TRP A 201 3.14 7.80 -16.80
C TRP A 201 1.73 8.15 -16.32
N GLY A 202 1.35 9.43 -16.38
CA GLY A 202 0.11 9.94 -15.82
C GLY A 202 0.18 10.08 -14.30
N GLU A 203 -0.98 10.29 -13.68
CA GLU A 203 -1.05 10.45 -12.23
C GLU A 203 -0.57 9.20 -11.48
N ILE A 204 0.09 9.45 -10.35
CA ILE A 204 0.62 8.35 -9.53
C ILE A 204 -0.54 7.48 -9.03
N PRO A 205 -0.39 6.15 -8.90
CA PRO A 205 -1.50 5.29 -8.46
C PRO A 205 -2.11 5.64 -7.10
N ALA A 206 -1.36 6.36 -6.26
CA ALA A 206 -1.82 6.85 -4.97
C ALA A 206 -2.54 8.22 -5.04
N ASP A 207 -2.65 8.86 -6.20
CA ASP A 207 -3.27 10.18 -6.37
C ASP A 207 -4.72 10.20 -5.87
N PHE A 208 -5.09 11.21 -5.08
CA PHE A 208 -6.43 11.32 -4.48
C PHE A 208 -7.53 11.76 -5.47
N GLY A 209 -7.19 12.20 -6.68
CA GLY A 209 -8.15 12.60 -7.71
C GLY A 209 -8.89 13.91 -7.42
N ARG A 210 -8.33 14.78 -6.58
CA ARG A 210 -8.97 16.02 -6.08
C ARG A 210 -8.14 17.28 -6.35
N LYS A 211 -7.46 17.34 -7.50
CA LYS A 211 -6.72 18.53 -7.94
C LYS A 211 -7.67 19.64 -8.40
#